data_AF-A0A4U7ALS9-F1
#
_entry.id   AF-A0A4U7ALS9-F1
#
_cell.length_a   1.000
_cell.length_b   1.000
_cell.length_c   1.000
_cell.angle_alpha   90.00
_cell.angle_beta   90.00
_cell.angle_gamma   90.00
#
_symmetry.space_group_name_H-M   'P 1'
#
loop_
_entity.id
_entity.type
_entity.pdbx_description
1 polymer ?
#
loop_
_entity_poly.entity_id
_entity_poly.type
_entity_poly.pdbx_seq_one_letter_code
_entity_poly.pdbx_strand_id
1 'polypeptide(L)'
;MKLEPEWEAEVAKDFMERYRAGGKAEVVFDHNVGRTRWDKLLYNATVNPLCAILEMSVGDLGESGVAETVIRPAVLELVSIAGSLGIEIEEDEVEATLQGVMAGGDFEPSMLADRKKASQR
;
A
#
# COMPACT_ATOMS: atom_id res chain seq x y z
N MET A 1 -18.21 9.86 -19.10
CA MET A 1 -18.87 11.07 -18.56
C MET A 1 -18.10 11.46 -17.32
N LYS A 2 -17.33 12.55 -17.38
CA LYS A 2 -16.66 13.10 -16.19
C LYS A 2 -17.71 13.89 -15.43
N LEU A 3 -17.85 13.67 -14.13
CA LEU A 3 -18.84 14.38 -13.34
C LEU A 3 -18.29 15.79 -13.03
N GLU A 4 -19.18 16.73 -12.73
CA GLU A 4 -18.73 18.05 -12.26
C GLU A 4 -18.09 17.90 -10.86
N PRO A 5 -16.99 18.60 -10.55
CA PRO A 5 -16.21 18.38 -9.31
C PRO A 5 -17.04 18.49 -8.01
N GLU A 6 -18.01 19.41 -7.97
CA GLU A 6 -18.90 19.58 -6.80
C GLU A 6 -19.82 18.38 -6.63
N TRP A 7 -20.35 17.85 -7.74
CA TRP A 7 -21.20 16.67 -7.76
C TRP A 7 -20.42 15.41 -7.35
N GLU A 8 -19.16 15.26 -7.79
CA GLU A 8 -18.29 14.16 -7.35
C GLU A 8 -18.12 14.15 -5.83
N ALA A 9 -17.90 15.33 -5.23
CA ALA A 9 -17.73 15.47 -3.79
C ALA A 9 -19.03 15.16 -3.01
N GLU A 10 -20.19 15.59 -3.51
CA GLU A 10 -21.49 15.28 -2.90
C GLU A 10 -21.81 13.78 -2.92
N VAL A 11 -21.65 13.14 -4.08
CA VAL A 11 -21.88 11.69 -4.22
C VAL A 11 -20.91 10.89 -3.34
N ALA A 12 -19.64 11.30 -3.26
CA ALA A 12 -18.68 10.67 -2.38
C ALA A 12 -19.09 10.80 -0.90
N LYS A 13 -19.59 11.95 -0.47
CA LYS A 13 -20.06 12.15 0.92
C LYS A 13 -21.28 11.30 1.26
N ASP A 14 -22.29 11.21 0.36
CA ASP A 14 -23.44 10.32 0.56
C ASP A 14 -22.99 8.84 0.66
N PHE A 15 -22.06 8.41 -0.20
CA PHE A 15 -21.49 7.07 -0.10
C PHE A 15 -20.79 6.85 1.26
N MET A 16 -19.99 7.81 1.71
CA MET A 16 -19.29 7.72 2.98
C MET A 16 -20.24 7.60 4.16
N GLU A 17 -21.35 8.34 4.19
CA GLU A 17 -22.37 8.23 5.25
C GLU A 17 -22.97 6.83 5.30
N ARG A 18 -23.34 6.28 4.15
CA ARG A 18 -23.87 4.92 4.04
C ARG A 18 -22.84 3.86 4.47
N TYR A 19 -21.58 4.03 4.06
CA TYR A 19 -20.52 3.08 4.40
C TYR A 19 -20.19 3.12 5.90
N ARG A 20 -20.15 4.32 6.51
CA ARG A 20 -19.98 4.51 7.96
C ARG A 20 -21.09 3.87 8.78
N ALA A 21 -22.33 3.86 8.27
CA ALA A 21 -23.46 3.21 8.94
C ALA A 21 -23.23 1.70 9.17
N GLY A 22 -22.31 1.07 8.43
CA GLY A 22 -21.89 -0.31 8.68
C GLY A 22 -21.09 -0.52 9.97
N GLY A 23 -20.50 0.53 10.55
CA GLY A 23 -19.79 0.48 11.84
C GLY A 23 -18.53 -0.40 11.87
N LYS A 24 -18.00 -0.80 10.70
CA LYS A 24 -16.83 -1.70 10.57
C LYS A 24 -15.59 -1.03 9.95
N ALA A 25 -15.72 0.21 9.50
CA ALA A 25 -14.65 0.94 8.85
C ALA A 25 -14.61 2.38 9.35
N GLU A 26 -13.40 2.88 9.54
CA GLU A 26 -13.15 4.30 9.54
C GLU A 26 -13.19 4.80 8.10
N VAL A 27 -13.92 5.88 7.86
CA VAL A 27 -14.10 6.42 6.51
C VAL A 27 -13.75 7.90 6.57
N VAL A 28 -12.79 8.31 5.74
CA VAL A 28 -12.28 9.68 5.67
C VAL A 28 -12.43 10.18 4.24
N PHE A 29 -12.80 11.45 4.07
CA PHE A 29 -12.88 12.06 2.75
C PHE A 29 -11.48 12.43 2.32
N ASP A 30 -11.05 11.93 1.17
CA ASP A 30 -9.73 12.18 0.61
C ASP A 30 -9.86 13.06 -0.63
N HIS A 31 -9.25 14.25 -0.56
CA HIS A 31 -9.25 15.22 -1.65
C HIS A 31 -8.34 14.81 -2.83
N ASN A 32 -7.43 13.87 -2.62
CA ASN A 32 -6.49 13.38 -3.64
C ASN A 32 -6.20 11.88 -3.49
N VAL A 33 -7.22 11.06 -3.72
CA VAL A 33 -7.10 9.59 -3.76
C VAL A 33 -6.03 9.11 -4.75
N GLY A 34 -5.75 9.88 -5.80
CA GLY A 34 -4.68 9.59 -6.75
C GLY A 34 -3.30 9.53 -6.08
N ARG A 35 -3.02 10.47 -5.17
CA ARG A 35 -1.80 10.49 -4.36
C ARG A 35 -1.82 9.42 -3.28
N THR A 36 -2.89 9.30 -2.49
CA THR A 36 -2.96 8.36 -1.36
C THR A 36 -2.87 6.89 -1.81
N ARG A 37 -3.23 6.58 -3.06
CA ARG A 37 -3.01 5.25 -3.64
C ARG A 37 -1.53 4.88 -3.71
N TRP A 38 -0.63 5.85 -3.80
CA TRP A 38 0.80 5.58 -3.82
C TRP A 38 1.32 5.07 -2.48
N ASP A 39 0.82 5.54 -1.34
CA ASP A 39 1.24 5.03 -0.02
C ASP A 39 1.03 3.53 0.09
N LYS A 40 -0.15 3.08 -0.35
CA LYS A 40 -0.46 1.66 -0.43
C LYS A 40 0.39 0.94 -1.48
N LEU A 41 0.71 1.61 -2.58
CA LEU A 41 1.50 1.03 -3.66
C LEU A 41 2.95 0.82 -3.26
N LEU A 42 3.55 1.69 -2.43
CA LEU A 42 4.90 1.52 -1.90
C LEU A 42 5.05 0.14 -1.28
N TYR A 43 4.12 -0.25 -0.40
CA TYR A 43 4.11 -1.56 0.23
C TYR A 43 3.76 -2.69 -0.77
N ASN A 44 2.68 -2.53 -1.54
CA ASN A 44 2.15 -3.60 -2.39
C ASN A 44 3.06 -3.93 -3.58
N ALA A 45 3.88 -3.00 -4.06
CA ALA A 45 4.79 -3.22 -5.18
C ALA A 45 6.22 -3.57 -4.75
N THR A 46 6.53 -3.56 -3.44
CA THR A 46 7.85 -3.94 -2.91
C THR A 46 7.76 -5.13 -1.97
N VAL A 47 7.14 -4.97 -0.80
CA VAL A 47 7.07 -5.98 0.26
C VAL A 47 6.31 -7.22 -0.19
N ASN A 48 5.11 -7.06 -0.74
CA ASN A 48 4.29 -8.19 -1.18
C ASN A 48 5.00 -9.12 -2.19
N PRO A 49 5.56 -8.60 -3.30
CA PRO A 49 6.26 -9.47 -4.25
C PRO A 49 7.56 -10.05 -3.67
N LEU A 50 8.29 -9.34 -2.80
CA LEU A 50 9.48 -9.89 -2.14
C LEU A 50 9.13 -11.06 -1.21
N CYS A 51 8.13 -10.91 -0.34
CA CYS A 51 7.59 -12.00 0.47
C CYS A 51 7.15 -13.18 -0.41
N ALA A 52 6.46 -12.89 -1.52
CA ALA A 52 6.01 -13.93 -2.44
C ALA A 52 7.18 -14.65 -3.11
N ILE A 53 8.20 -13.96 -3.62
CA ILE A 53 9.35 -14.55 -4.32
C ILE A 53 10.20 -15.39 -3.38
N LEU A 54 10.48 -14.85 -2.18
CA LEU A 54 11.34 -15.47 -1.17
C LEU A 54 10.62 -16.49 -0.28
N GLU A 55 9.29 -16.58 -0.40
CA GLU A 55 8.42 -17.41 0.46
C GLU A 55 8.56 -17.09 1.95
N MET A 56 8.75 -15.81 2.27
CA MET A 56 8.96 -15.29 3.61
C MET A 56 7.74 -14.51 4.07
N SER A 57 7.35 -14.64 5.35
CA SER A 57 6.42 -13.70 5.97
C SER A 57 7.03 -12.29 6.00
N VAL A 58 6.24 -11.28 6.34
CA VAL A 58 6.77 -9.91 6.43
C VAL A 58 7.82 -9.79 7.54
N GLY A 59 7.62 -10.47 8.67
CA GLY A 59 8.57 -10.54 9.78
C GLY A 59 9.86 -11.23 9.37
N ASP A 60 9.79 -12.39 8.71
CA ASP A 60 10.97 -13.08 8.17
C ASP A 60 11.77 -12.15 7.24
N LEU A 61 11.07 -11.40 6.38
CA LEU A 61 11.69 -10.45 5.48
C LEU A 61 12.37 -9.30 6.25
N GLY A 62 11.75 -8.78 7.31
CA GLY A 62 12.33 -7.78 8.19
C GLY A 62 13.58 -8.26 8.93
N GLU A 63 13.56 -9.50 9.42
CA GLU A 63 14.69 -10.12 10.14
C GLU A 63 15.86 -10.50 9.22
N SER A 64 15.62 -10.66 7.92
CA SER A 64 16.66 -11.01 6.95
C SER A 64 17.70 -9.90 6.70
N GLY A 65 17.48 -8.69 7.22
CA GLY A 65 18.39 -7.55 7.07
C GLY A 65 18.35 -6.89 5.69
N VAL A 66 17.37 -7.24 4.84
CA VAL A 66 17.25 -6.70 3.47
C VAL A 66 16.48 -5.37 3.39
N ALA A 67 15.96 -4.87 4.52
CA ALA A 67 15.17 -3.63 4.55
C ALA A 67 15.93 -2.45 3.92
N GLU A 68 17.17 -2.23 4.33
CA GLU A 68 18.00 -1.11 3.84
C GLU A 68 18.64 -1.36 2.48
N THR A 69 18.91 -2.63 2.13
CA THR A 69 19.68 -2.98 0.92
C THR A 69 18.82 -3.34 -0.27
N VAL A 70 17.55 -3.70 -0.06
CA VAL A 70 16.61 -4.12 -1.11
C VAL A 70 15.29 -3.35 -1.04
N ILE A 71 14.66 -3.30 0.13
CA ILE A 71 13.30 -2.72 0.25
C ILE A 71 13.36 -1.20 0.06
N ARG A 72 14.24 -0.50 0.78
CA ARG A 72 14.39 0.96 0.67
C ARG A 72 14.72 1.39 -0.77
N PRO A 73 15.71 0.80 -1.47
CA PRO A 73 15.93 1.12 -2.89
C PRO A 73 14.69 0.91 -3.76
N ALA A 74 13.96 -0.20 -3.59
CA ALA A 74 12.75 -0.47 -4.37
C ALA A 74 11.61 0.53 -4.08
N VAL A 75 11.46 0.96 -2.82
CA VAL A 75 10.50 2.01 -2.45
C VAL A 75 10.90 3.36 -3.08
N LEU A 76 12.19 3.70 -3.05
CA LEU A 76 12.69 4.94 -3.67
C LEU A 76 12.56 4.94 -5.20
N GLU A 77 12.63 3.80 -5.86
CA GLU A 77 12.29 3.68 -7.28
C GLU A 77 10.82 4.07 -7.53
N LEU A 78 9.89 3.61 -6.69
CA LEU A 78 8.48 4.00 -6.79
C LEU A 78 8.26 5.49 -6.52
N VAL A 79 8.97 6.06 -5.55
CA VAL A 79 8.97 7.51 -5.30
C VAL A 79 9.45 8.28 -6.53
N SER A 80 10.52 7.83 -7.19
CA SER A 80 10.99 8.44 -8.43
C SER A 80 9.96 8.35 -9.55
N ILE A 81 9.25 7.22 -9.67
CA ILE A 81 8.19 7.05 -10.68
C ILE A 81 7.02 7.98 -10.36
N ALA A 82 6.58 8.06 -9.10
CA ALA A 82 5.52 8.98 -8.67
C ALA A 82 5.90 10.44 -8.98
N GLY A 83 7.13 10.84 -8.67
CA GLY A 83 7.65 12.18 -8.99
C GLY A 83 7.62 12.49 -10.48
N SER A 84 7.93 11.50 -11.35
CA SER A 84 7.83 11.66 -12.81
C SER A 84 6.40 11.92 -13.31
N LEU A 85 5.40 11.54 -12.51
CA LEU A 85 3.97 11.76 -12.77
C LEU A 85 3.42 13.01 -12.04
N GLY A 86 4.29 13.78 -11.39
CA GLY A 86 3.90 14.96 -10.60
C GLY A 86 3.22 14.63 -9.27
N ILE A 87 3.46 13.43 -8.73
CA ILE A 87 2.95 12.99 -7.43
C ILE A 87 4.10 13.01 -6.43
N GLU A 88 3.94 13.85 -5.41
CA GLU A 88 4.90 13.95 -4.31
C GLU A 88 4.56 12.92 -3.23
N ILE A 89 5.59 12.20 -2.79
CA ILE A 89 5.53 11.22 -1.72
C ILE A 89 6.50 11.69 -0.65
N GLU A 90 5.98 11.88 0.55
CA GLU A 90 6.76 12.34 1.70
C GLU A 90 7.73 11.25 2.18
N GLU A 91 8.87 11.67 2.73
CA GLU A 91 9.85 10.75 3.32
C GLU A 91 9.24 9.90 4.45
N ASP A 92 8.30 10.47 5.21
CA ASP A 92 7.58 9.75 6.27
C ASP A 92 6.81 8.52 5.75
N GLU A 93 6.32 8.53 4.50
CA GLU A 93 5.63 7.38 3.91
C GLU A 93 6.60 6.27 3.49
N VAL A 94 7.82 6.65 3.11
CA VAL A 94 8.92 5.71 2.86
C VAL A 94 9.31 5.03 4.17
N GLU A 95 9.51 5.81 5.24
CA GLU A 95 9.84 5.27 6.55
C GLU A 95 8.70 4.43 7.13
N ALA A 96 7.44 4.86 6.97
CA ALA A 96 6.27 4.08 7.40
C ALA A 96 6.22 2.72 6.70
N THR A 97 6.54 2.67 5.40
CA THR A 97 6.62 1.40 4.64
C THR A 97 7.68 0.47 5.24
N LEU A 98 8.87 1.00 5.56
CA LEU A 98 9.97 0.21 6.13
C LEU A 98 9.67 -0.26 7.57
N GLN A 99 9.10 0.62 8.39
CA GLN A 99 8.64 0.27 9.73
C GLN A 99 7.56 -0.81 9.70
N GLY A 100 6.65 -0.75 8.72
CA GLY A 100 5.62 -1.78 8.50
C GLY A 100 6.21 -3.17 8.26
N VAL A 101 7.37 -3.27 7.60
CA VAL A 101 8.09 -4.54 7.44
C VAL A 101 8.60 -5.05 8.78
N MET A 102 9.26 -4.18 9.55
CA MET A 102 9.82 -4.56 10.86
C MET A 102 8.74 -4.95 11.88
N ALA A 103 7.54 -4.39 11.76
CA ALA A 103 6.40 -4.69 12.64
C ALA A 103 5.50 -5.83 12.12
N GLY A 104 5.80 -6.41 10.95
CA GLY A 104 4.87 -7.30 10.24
C GLY A 104 4.66 -8.67 10.88
N GLY A 105 5.62 -9.18 11.65
CA GLY A 105 5.55 -10.51 12.28
C GLY A 105 5.20 -11.63 11.28
N ASP A 106 4.43 -12.63 11.71
CA ASP A 106 4.04 -13.77 10.86
C ASP A 106 3.00 -13.42 9.75
N PHE A 107 2.77 -12.13 9.47
CA PHE A 107 1.81 -11.73 8.46
C PHE A 107 2.25 -12.18 7.06
N GLU A 108 1.36 -12.89 6.37
CA GLU A 108 1.55 -13.29 4.97
C GLU A 108 0.78 -12.33 4.06
N PRO A 109 1.48 -11.56 3.20
CA PRO A 109 0.81 -10.63 2.30
C PRO A 109 0.07 -11.39 1.19
N SER A 110 -0.87 -10.70 0.55
CA SER A 110 -1.79 -11.32 -0.41
C SER A 110 -1.09 -12.09 -1.54
N MET A 111 0.02 -11.57 -2.07
CA MET A 111 0.76 -12.25 -3.14
C MET A 111 1.44 -13.55 -2.67
N LEU A 112 1.93 -13.62 -1.42
CA LEU A 112 2.46 -14.86 -0.86
C LEU A 112 1.33 -15.89 -0.67
N ALA A 113 0.19 -15.45 -0.13
CA ALA A 113 -0.99 -16.29 0.01
C ALA A 113 -1.47 -16.83 -1.35
N ASP A 114 -1.47 -16.01 -2.39
CA ASP A 114 -1.83 -16.42 -3.75
C ASP A 114 -0.83 -17.41 -4.36
N ARG A 115 0.48 -17.20 -4.16
CA ARG A 115 1.53 -18.16 -4.56
C ARG A 115 1.33 -19.52 -3.89
N LYS A 116 1.08 -19.54 -2.58
CA LYS A 116 0.87 -20.78 -1.82
C LYS A 116 -0.34 -21.56 -2.34
N LYS A 117 -1.46 -20.86 -2.62
CA LYS A 117 -2.64 -21.48 -3.24
C LYS A 117 -2.36 -22.05 -4.64
N ALA A 118 -1.56 -21.35 -5.44
CA ALA A 118 -1.20 -21.82 -6.78
C ALA A 118 -0.35 -23.09 -6.75
N SER A 119 0.49 -23.26 -5.73
CA SER A 119 1.40 -24.41 -5.57
C SER A 119 0.71 -25.67 -5.03
N GLN A 120 -0.56 -25.56 -4.60
CA GLN A 120 -1.37 -26.68 -4.09
C GLN A 120 -2.26 -27.33 -5.19
N ARG A 121 -2.14 -26.88 -6.43
CA ARG A 121 -2.88 -27.39 -7.60
C ARG A 121 -2.00 -28.30 -8.43
#